data_AF-F0J7H3-F1
#
_entry.id   AF-F0J7H3-F1
#
_cell.length_a   1.000
_cell.length_b   1.000
_cell.length_c   1.000
_cell.angle_alpha   90.00
_cell.angle_beta   90.00
_cell.angle_gamma   90.00
#
_symmetry.space_group_name_H-M   'P 1'
#
loop_
_entity.id
_entity.type
_entity.pdbx_description
1 polymer ?
#
loop_
_entity_poly.entity_id
_entity_poly.type
_entity_poly.pdbx_seq_one_letter_code
_entity_poly.pdbx_strand_id
1 'polypeptide(L)'
;MIGRSEMSSSPSSIKADATWHVEVHGIDPIPQNIRHGNAFELFKLWVGANTNYVVVVTGGFILSFGLSLTSAITAILVGNALGCIIVGMASIMGPRTGTAGIVTSRTSFGQLGSFFPKILSVITALSWFSINAILATEAINKLFAMAGVTGVIVPWIGLAIILVLEVVIAIYGHATIIFMESYIAILLAVIFAVLAYFVILGMPVGHIVAQQQTVFSMVHWLSAMSLAFSFPVGWSNYASDYSRYFPETLSWKKVALAAGLGQFVAVVLCEILGVLVAILVGGGLSANPVAQLANILPVWFVACLSGCYPHPLNVGCVHSPE
;
A
#
# COMPACT_ATOMS: atom_id res chain seq x y z
N MET A 1 17.42 51.16 -5.89
CA MET A 1 16.43 51.00 -4.81
C MET A 1 15.06 50.98 -5.46
N ILE A 2 14.49 49.80 -5.71
CA ILE A 2 13.13 49.64 -6.22
C ILE A 2 12.40 48.74 -5.23
N GLY A 3 11.27 49.25 -4.75
CA GLY A 3 10.56 48.80 -3.56
C GLY A 3 10.06 47.36 -3.65
N ARG A 4 10.24 46.67 -2.52
CA ARG A 4 9.65 45.37 -2.21
C ARG A 4 8.15 45.59 -2.07
N SER A 5 7.36 45.18 -3.06
CA SER A 5 5.91 45.11 -2.90
C SER A 5 5.61 44.03 -1.87
N GLU A 6 5.02 44.44 -0.76
CA GLU A 6 4.46 43.54 0.23
C GLU A 6 3.35 42.72 -0.46
N MET A 7 3.64 41.44 -0.73
CA MET A 7 2.60 40.46 -1.03
C MET A 7 1.78 40.29 0.24
N SER A 8 0.66 40.99 0.33
CA SER A 8 -0.35 40.72 1.35
C SER A 8 -0.83 39.29 1.15
N SER A 9 -0.52 38.42 2.10
CA SER A 9 -1.05 37.07 2.18
C SER A 9 -2.56 37.17 2.42
N SER A 10 -3.35 37.03 1.35
CA SER A 10 -4.80 36.98 1.50
C SER A 10 -5.15 35.72 2.30
N PRO A 11 -6.07 35.80 3.28
CA PRO A 11 -6.42 34.69 4.17
C PRO A 11 -7.09 33.48 3.48
N SER A 12 -7.22 33.49 2.15
CA SER A 12 -7.77 32.39 1.36
C SER A 12 -6.77 31.26 1.08
N SER A 13 -5.45 31.51 1.11
CA SER A 13 -4.45 30.49 0.74
C SER A 13 -4.24 29.42 1.81
N ILE A 14 -4.58 29.72 3.07
CA ILE A 14 -4.52 28.75 4.18
C ILE A 14 -5.73 27.81 4.15
N LYS A 15 -6.79 28.14 3.39
CA LYS A 15 -8.00 27.33 3.22
C LYS A 15 -7.95 26.32 2.06
N ALA A 16 -6.87 26.29 1.28
CA ALA A 16 -6.78 25.47 0.06
C ALA A 16 -6.54 23.97 0.32
N ASP A 17 -6.05 23.59 1.50
CA ASP A 17 -5.86 22.18 1.93
C ASP A 17 -6.72 21.90 3.18
N ALA A 18 -8.01 22.20 3.08
CA ALA A 18 -9.00 21.95 4.11
C ALA A 18 -9.85 20.72 3.75
N THR A 19 -10.18 19.88 4.73
CA THR A 19 -11.07 18.73 4.52
C THR A 19 -12.40 19.21 3.91
N TRP A 20 -12.95 18.42 2.97
CA TRP A 20 -14.21 18.70 2.26
C TRP A 20 -14.18 19.90 1.30
N HIS A 21 -13.00 20.30 0.80
CA HIS A 21 -12.84 21.36 -0.19
C HIS A 21 -12.07 20.85 -1.42
N VAL A 22 -12.37 21.40 -2.60
CA VAL A 22 -11.68 21.06 -3.86
C VAL A 22 -10.23 21.57 -3.81
N GLU A 23 -9.27 20.68 -4.03
CA GLU A 23 -7.84 21.02 -4.07
C GLU A 23 -7.54 21.91 -5.28
N VAL A 24 -6.92 23.06 -5.02
CA VAL A 24 -6.62 24.07 -6.05
C VAL A 24 -5.18 23.96 -6.56
N HIS A 25 -4.30 23.31 -5.79
CA HIS A 25 -2.88 23.13 -6.13
C HIS A 25 -2.67 21.83 -6.91
N GLY A 26 -2.64 21.94 -8.25
CA GLY A 26 -2.34 20.81 -9.13
C GLY A 26 -0.85 20.45 -9.14
N ILE A 27 -0.21 20.69 -10.28
CA ILE A 27 1.22 20.37 -10.50
C ILE A 27 2.18 21.47 -10.02
N ASP A 28 1.64 22.60 -9.55
CA ASP A 28 2.43 23.77 -9.18
C ASP A 28 3.26 23.52 -7.92
N PRO A 29 4.45 24.14 -7.80
CA PRO A 29 5.26 24.05 -6.59
C PRO A 29 4.51 24.59 -5.37
N ILE A 30 4.56 23.84 -4.27
CA ILE A 30 3.98 24.23 -2.98
C ILE A 30 4.77 25.41 -2.40
N PRO A 31 4.13 26.58 -2.16
CA PRO A 31 4.77 27.73 -1.53
C PRO A 31 5.35 27.43 -0.15
N GLN A 32 6.49 28.04 0.19
CA GLN A 32 7.18 27.78 1.47
C GLN A 32 6.33 28.09 2.71
N ASN A 33 5.42 29.08 2.63
CA ASN A 33 4.59 29.51 3.76
C ASN A 33 3.48 28.52 4.13
N ILE A 34 3.18 27.54 3.27
CA ILE A 34 2.21 26.49 3.54
C ILE A 34 2.87 25.11 3.73
N ARG A 35 4.21 25.05 3.75
CA ARG A 35 4.94 23.81 4.05
C ARG A 35 4.96 23.54 5.56
N HIS A 36 4.63 22.32 5.96
CA HIS A 36 4.50 21.92 7.36
C HIS A 36 4.92 20.47 7.58
N GLY A 37 5.03 20.10 8.85
CA GLY A 37 5.26 18.73 9.30
C GLY A 37 6.71 18.39 9.62
N ASN A 38 6.91 17.19 10.16
CA ASN A 38 8.20 16.72 10.65
C ASN A 38 8.55 15.29 10.16
N ALA A 39 9.81 14.88 10.33
CA ALA A 39 10.26 13.57 9.86
C ALA A 39 9.46 12.38 10.44
N PHE A 40 8.94 12.49 11.66
CA PHE A 40 8.14 11.41 12.25
C PHE A 40 6.75 11.30 11.63
N GLU A 41 6.16 12.42 11.21
CA GLU A 41 4.91 12.41 10.43
C GLU A 41 5.13 11.76 9.06
N LEU A 42 6.24 12.06 8.39
CA LEU A 42 6.61 11.38 7.14
C LEU A 42 6.78 9.87 7.37
N PHE A 43 7.43 9.46 8.45
CA PHE A 43 7.55 8.04 8.81
C PHE A 43 6.18 7.38 8.98
N LYS A 44 5.28 7.97 9.78
CA LYS A 44 3.92 7.45 10.00
C LYS A 44 3.12 7.36 8.70
N LEU A 45 3.27 8.35 7.84
CA LEU A 45 2.61 8.38 6.53
C LEU A 45 3.06 7.18 5.69
N TRP A 46 4.37 6.93 5.60
CA TRP A 46 4.89 5.80 4.82
C TRP A 46 4.50 4.44 5.42
N VAL A 47 4.44 4.33 6.75
CA VAL A 47 3.92 3.13 7.41
C VAL A 47 2.45 2.91 7.03
N GLY A 48 1.63 3.95 7.12
CA GLY A 48 0.19 3.87 6.82
C GLY A 48 -0.10 3.50 5.37
N ALA A 49 0.52 4.19 4.41
CA ALA A 49 0.31 3.97 2.98
C ALA A 49 0.66 2.55 2.51
N ASN A 50 1.55 1.86 3.24
CA ASN A 50 2.07 0.55 2.85
C ASN A 50 1.63 -0.58 3.79
N THR A 51 0.86 -0.26 4.83
CA THR A 51 0.15 -1.27 5.60
C THR A 51 -1.13 -1.63 4.85
N ASN A 52 -0.99 -2.44 3.79
CA ASN A 52 -2.12 -2.86 2.97
C ASN A 52 -2.05 -4.35 2.64
N TYR A 53 -3.18 -4.89 2.17
CA TYR A 53 -3.31 -6.33 1.92
C TYR A 53 -2.45 -6.81 0.75
N VAL A 54 -2.14 -5.96 -0.24
CA VAL A 54 -1.32 -6.33 -1.40
C VAL A 54 0.06 -6.75 -0.92
N VAL A 55 0.62 -6.04 0.05
CA VAL A 55 1.90 -6.39 0.65
C VAL A 55 1.85 -7.76 1.34
N VAL A 56 0.78 -8.04 2.08
CA VAL A 56 0.58 -9.36 2.71
C VAL A 56 0.49 -10.46 1.65
N VAL A 57 -0.24 -10.23 0.56
CA VAL A 57 -0.33 -11.17 -0.57
C VAL A 57 1.03 -11.39 -1.25
N THR A 58 1.80 -10.31 -1.46
CA THR A 58 3.17 -10.38 -2.00
C THR A 58 4.05 -11.28 -1.15
N GLY A 59 3.99 -11.12 0.19
CA GLY A 59 4.68 -12.01 1.13
C GLY A 59 4.28 -13.48 0.99
N GLY A 60 2.98 -13.75 0.82
CA GLY A 60 2.52 -15.12 0.58
C GLY A 60 3.03 -15.72 -0.74
N PHE A 61 3.16 -14.91 -1.80
CA PHE A 61 3.74 -15.36 -3.07
C PHE A 61 5.22 -15.68 -2.98
N ILE A 62 5.97 -15.05 -2.08
CA ILE A 62 7.38 -15.37 -1.87
C ILE A 62 7.58 -16.85 -1.50
N LEU A 63 6.64 -17.44 -0.75
CA LEU A 63 6.73 -18.86 -0.39
C LEU A 63 6.56 -19.80 -1.59
N SER A 64 5.90 -19.33 -2.65
CA SER A 64 5.63 -20.11 -3.87
C SER A 64 6.91 -20.42 -4.67
N PHE A 65 8.02 -19.73 -4.38
CA PHE A 65 9.34 -20.07 -4.91
C PHE A 65 9.98 -21.31 -4.24
N GLY A 66 9.29 -21.96 -3.30
CA GLY A 66 9.79 -23.18 -2.64
C GLY A 66 10.96 -22.89 -1.71
N LEU A 67 10.87 -21.81 -0.94
CA LEU A 67 11.88 -21.38 0.02
C LEU A 67 11.60 -21.94 1.41
N SER A 68 12.66 -22.22 2.17
CA SER A 68 12.52 -22.40 3.61
C SER A 68 12.09 -21.10 4.29
N LEU A 69 11.46 -21.17 5.46
CA LEU A 69 11.00 -19.99 6.20
C LEU A 69 12.13 -18.97 6.42
N THR A 70 13.31 -19.44 6.80
CA THR A 70 14.48 -18.56 6.99
C THR A 70 14.94 -17.92 5.68
N SER A 71 14.92 -18.67 4.58
CA SER A 71 15.30 -18.17 3.27
C SER A 71 14.31 -17.12 2.74
N ALA A 72 13.01 -17.32 2.98
CA ALA A 72 11.97 -16.35 2.65
C ALA A 72 12.14 -15.05 3.44
N ILE A 73 12.31 -15.14 4.77
CA ILE A 73 12.49 -13.95 5.64
C ILE A 73 13.74 -13.17 5.23
N THR A 74 14.87 -13.85 4.98
CA THR A 74 16.10 -13.17 4.56
C THR A 74 15.97 -12.49 3.19
N ALA A 75 15.28 -13.12 2.24
CA ALA A 75 14.97 -12.52 0.94
C ALA A 75 14.10 -11.25 1.07
N ILE A 76 13.07 -11.30 1.93
CA ILE A 76 12.21 -10.16 2.29
C ILE A 76 13.03 -9.02 2.87
N LEU A 77 13.87 -9.31 3.87
CA LEU A 77 14.67 -8.29 4.55
C LEU A 77 15.64 -7.59 3.60
N VAL A 78 16.36 -8.37 2.76
CA VAL A 78 17.35 -7.80 1.84
C VAL A 78 16.67 -7.04 0.70
N GLY A 79 15.64 -7.63 0.07
CA GLY A 79 14.92 -7.01 -1.03
C GLY A 79 14.28 -5.69 -0.62
N ASN A 80 13.56 -5.68 0.50
CA ASN A 80 12.94 -4.47 1.00
C ASN A 80 13.95 -3.44 1.48
N ALA A 81 15.06 -3.83 2.12
CA ALA A 81 16.09 -2.87 2.53
C ALA A 81 16.64 -2.11 1.33
N LEU A 82 16.97 -2.82 0.25
CA LEU A 82 17.49 -2.21 -0.98
C LEU A 82 16.44 -1.31 -1.65
N GLY A 83 15.19 -1.77 -1.75
CA GLY A 83 14.11 -0.97 -2.35
C GLY A 83 13.76 0.29 -1.53
N CYS A 84 13.72 0.17 -0.21
CA CYS A 84 13.38 1.28 0.69
C CYS A 84 14.48 2.36 0.72
N ILE A 85 15.75 1.99 0.48
CA ILE A 85 16.82 2.98 0.29
C ILE A 85 16.51 3.86 -0.93
N ILE A 86 16.03 3.27 -2.04
CA ILE A 86 15.67 4.01 -3.25
C ILE A 86 14.50 4.97 -2.97
N VAL A 87 13.46 4.50 -2.28
CA VAL A 87 12.30 5.33 -1.88
C VAL A 87 12.72 6.48 -0.97
N GLY A 88 13.58 6.20 0.02
CA GLY A 88 14.11 7.21 0.93
C GLY A 88 14.86 8.30 0.16
N MET A 89 15.72 7.92 -0.79
CA MET A 89 16.44 8.87 -1.63
C MET A 89 15.49 9.68 -2.53
N ALA A 90 14.51 9.04 -3.15
CA ALA A 90 13.52 9.71 -3.99
C ALA A 90 12.68 10.74 -3.20
N SER A 91 12.38 10.44 -1.93
CA SER A 91 11.64 11.34 -1.04
C SER A 91 12.38 12.64 -0.71
N ILE A 92 13.71 12.71 -0.89
CA ILE A 92 14.51 13.92 -0.62
C ILE A 92 14.11 15.08 -1.54
N MET A 93 13.65 14.78 -2.75
CA MET A 93 13.38 15.82 -3.74
C MET A 93 12.15 16.66 -3.37
N GLY A 94 11.14 16.06 -2.74
CA GLY A 94 9.88 16.75 -2.39
C GLY A 94 10.08 18.02 -1.57
N PRO A 95 10.74 17.99 -0.38
CA PRO A 95 10.94 19.21 0.43
C PRO A 95 11.81 20.26 -0.25
N ARG A 96 12.73 19.84 -1.15
CA ARG A 96 13.64 20.74 -1.87
C ARG A 96 12.93 21.50 -2.99
N THR A 97 12.12 20.82 -3.78
CA THR A 97 11.48 21.43 -4.95
C THR A 97 10.07 21.91 -4.65
N GLY A 98 9.40 21.34 -3.65
CA GLY A 98 7.98 21.53 -3.39
C GLY A 98 7.11 21.02 -4.54
N THR A 99 7.63 20.17 -5.43
CA THR A 99 6.93 19.70 -6.63
C THR A 99 6.76 18.19 -6.64
N ALA A 100 5.82 17.73 -7.47
CA ALA A 100 5.59 16.31 -7.69
C ALA A 100 6.76 15.64 -8.45
N GLY A 101 6.95 14.34 -8.25
CA GLY A 101 8.07 13.56 -8.78
C GLY A 101 8.09 13.58 -10.30
N ILE A 102 6.90 13.48 -10.88
CA ILE A 102 6.67 13.59 -12.33
C ILE A 102 7.17 14.93 -12.88
N VAL A 103 7.07 16.03 -12.13
CA VAL A 103 7.58 17.35 -12.54
C VAL A 103 9.10 17.37 -12.43
N THR A 104 9.67 16.82 -11.35
CA THR A 104 11.11 16.75 -11.15
C THR A 104 11.82 15.89 -12.20
N SER A 105 11.15 14.90 -12.80
CA SER A 105 11.72 14.09 -13.89
C SER A 105 12.23 14.92 -15.08
N ARG A 106 11.69 16.13 -15.28
CA ARG A 106 12.13 17.07 -16.33
C ARG A 106 13.56 17.55 -16.15
N THR A 107 14.08 17.60 -14.92
CA THR A 107 15.46 18.06 -14.68
C THR A 107 16.49 17.03 -15.12
N SER A 108 16.15 15.73 -15.06
CA SER A 108 17.06 14.65 -15.44
C SER A 108 16.94 14.25 -16.91
N PHE A 109 15.72 14.23 -17.46
CA PHE A 109 15.47 13.77 -18.83
C PHE A 109 15.19 14.90 -19.82
N GLY A 110 15.17 16.16 -19.36
CA GLY A 110 14.73 17.29 -20.17
C GLY A 110 13.22 17.30 -20.41
N GLN A 111 12.73 18.34 -21.11
CA GLN A 111 11.30 18.52 -21.33
C GLN A 111 10.69 17.39 -22.18
N LEU A 112 11.35 17.02 -23.29
CA LEU A 112 10.89 15.96 -24.19
C LEU A 112 11.22 14.56 -23.66
N GLY A 113 12.37 14.34 -23.03
CA GLY A 113 12.70 13.02 -22.46
C GLY A 113 11.84 12.66 -21.24
N SER A 114 11.30 13.66 -20.53
CA SER A 114 10.40 13.41 -19.39
C SER A 114 9.08 12.73 -19.74
N PHE A 115 8.71 12.64 -21.03
CA PHE A 115 7.53 11.88 -21.44
C PHE A 115 7.63 10.40 -21.10
N PHE A 116 8.83 9.82 -21.16
CA PHE A 116 9.04 8.41 -20.82
C PHE A 116 8.67 8.07 -19.35
N PRO A 117 9.26 8.70 -18.32
CA PRO A 117 8.88 8.43 -16.93
C PRO A 117 7.44 8.85 -16.60
N LYS A 118 6.89 9.88 -17.28
CA LYS A 118 5.47 10.26 -17.16
C LYS A 118 4.54 9.13 -17.59
N ILE A 119 4.79 8.54 -18.76
CA ILE A 119 3.96 7.43 -19.28
C ILE A 119 4.04 6.24 -18.34
N LEU A 120 5.25 5.89 -17.86
CA LEU A 120 5.41 4.81 -16.87
C LEU A 120 4.64 5.10 -15.59
N SER A 121 4.67 6.34 -15.09
CA SER A 121 3.89 6.76 -13.93
C SER A 121 2.39 6.55 -14.11
N VAL A 122 1.86 6.92 -15.27
CA VAL A 122 0.43 6.76 -15.60
C VAL A 122 0.07 5.28 -15.67
N ILE A 123 0.91 4.46 -16.31
CA ILE A 123 0.68 3.00 -16.38
C ILE A 123 0.66 2.41 -14.97
N THR A 124 1.61 2.77 -14.11
CA THR A 124 1.66 2.31 -12.72
C THR A 124 0.42 2.75 -11.94
N ALA A 125 -0.01 4.01 -12.09
CA ALA A 125 -1.21 4.51 -11.42
C ALA A 125 -2.47 3.77 -11.88
N LEU A 126 -2.64 3.54 -13.19
CA LEU A 126 -3.75 2.78 -13.75
C LEU A 126 -3.74 1.32 -13.29
N SER A 127 -2.56 0.73 -13.12
CA SER A 127 -2.40 -0.64 -12.65
C SER A 127 -2.85 -0.76 -11.19
N TRP A 128 -2.38 0.14 -10.32
CA TRP A 128 -2.81 0.20 -8.92
C TRP A 128 -4.29 0.49 -8.78
N PHE A 129 -4.82 1.42 -9.56
CA PHE A 129 -6.24 1.72 -9.62
C PHE A 129 -7.05 0.46 -9.99
N SER A 130 -6.63 -0.25 -11.03
CA SER A 130 -7.32 -1.47 -11.49
C SER A 130 -7.31 -2.58 -10.41
N ILE A 131 -6.18 -2.80 -9.73
CA ILE A 131 -6.08 -3.81 -8.66
C ILE A 131 -7.05 -3.47 -7.52
N ASN A 132 -7.06 -2.21 -7.06
CA ASN A 132 -7.95 -1.79 -5.98
C ASN A 132 -9.43 -1.89 -6.39
N ALA A 133 -9.78 -1.46 -7.61
CA ALA A 133 -11.15 -1.50 -8.12
C ALA A 133 -11.67 -2.93 -8.26
N ILE A 134 -10.87 -3.87 -8.76
CA ILE A 134 -11.24 -5.30 -8.87
C ILE A 134 -11.59 -5.86 -7.49
N LEU A 135 -10.84 -5.47 -6.46
CA LEU A 135 -10.98 -6.05 -5.13
C LEU A 135 -12.12 -5.42 -4.33
N ALA A 136 -12.31 -4.11 -4.47
CA ALA A 136 -13.51 -3.46 -3.97
C ALA A 136 -14.77 -4.04 -4.65
N THR A 137 -14.69 -4.37 -5.95
CA THR A 137 -15.76 -5.04 -6.68
C THR A 137 -16.03 -6.45 -6.15
N GLU A 138 -14.98 -7.24 -5.88
CA GLU A 138 -15.14 -8.57 -5.29
C GLU A 138 -15.81 -8.49 -3.91
N ALA A 139 -15.43 -7.52 -3.08
CA ALA A 139 -16.05 -7.29 -1.78
C ALA A 139 -17.55 -6.96 -1.89
N ILE A 140 -17.92 -6.02 -2.77
CA ILE A 140 -19.34 -5.68 -3.01
C ILE A 140 -20.13 -6.86 -3.58
N ASN A 141 -19.54 -7.64 -4.48
CA ASN A 141 -20.20 -8.81 -5.04
C ASN A 141 -20.51 -9.88 -3.98
N LYS A 142 -19.62 -10.06 -3.00
CA LYS A 142 -19.89 -10.94 -1.85
C LYS A 142 -21.08 -10.44 -1.03
N LEU A 143 -21.19 -9.12 -0.83
CA LEU A 143 -22.36 -8.53 -0.14
C LEU A 143 -23.66 -8.73 -0.93
N PHE A 144 -23.64 -8.52 -2.24
CA PHE A 144 -24.81 -8.78 -3.09
C PHE A 144 -25.21 -10.26 -3.05
N ALA A 145 -24.25 -11.17 -3.10
CA ALA A 145 -24.52 -12.60 -2.97
C ALA A 145 -25.15 -12.96 -1.62
N MET A 146 -24.68 -12.35 -0.52
CA MET A 146 -25.29 -12.52 0.82
C MET A 146 -26.73 -11.98 0.88
N ALA A 147 -27.03 -10.92 0.13
CA ALA A 147 -28.39 -10.38 -0.01
C ALA A 147 -29.27 -11.18 -0.99
N GLY A 148 -28.78 -12.29 -1.54
CA GLY A 148 -29.49 -13.13 -2.52
C GLY A 148 -29.47 -12.59 -3.95
N VAL A 149 -28.75 -11.50 -4.22
CA VAL A 149 -28.59 -10.91 -5.55
C VAL A 149 -27.43 -11.60 -6.25
N THR A 150 -27.75 -12.55 -7.13
CA THR A 150 -26.76 -13.30 -7.91
C THR A 150 -27.09 -13.22 -9.40
N GLY A 151 -26.06 -13.23 -10.25
CA GLY A 151 -26.22 -13.16 -11.70
C GLY A 151 -24.94 -12.73 -12.40
N VAL A 152 -24.79 -13.11 -13.67
CA VAL A 152 -23.59 -12.82 -14.48
C VAL A 152 -23.33 -11.31 -14.62
N ILE A 153 -24.39 -10.49 -14.57
CA ILE A 153 -24.30 -9.03 -14.66
C ILE A 153 -23.91 -8.35 -13.34
N VAL A 154 -24.09 -9.02 -12.19
CA VAL A 154 -23.91 -8.42 -10.86
C VAL A 154 -22.48 -7.90 -10.65
N PRO A 155 -21.41 -8.63 -11.05
CA PRO A 155 -20.05 -8.10 -10.96
C PRO A 155 -19.79 -6.83 -11.75
N TRP A 156 -20.40 -6.69 -12.93
CA TRP A 156 -20.25 -5.50 -13.75
C TRP A 156 -20.96 -4.29 -13.14
N ILE A 157 -22.12 -4.52 -12.50
CA ILE A 157 -22.83 -3.47 -11.74
C ILE A 157 -22.01 -3.06 -10.51
N GLY A 158 -21.47 -4.02 -9.77
CA GLY A 158 -20.59 -3.74 -8.63
C GLY A 158 -19.36 -2.91 -9.03
N LEU A 159 -18.72 -3.27 -10.14
CA LEU A 159 -17.60 -2.51 -10.70
C LEU A 159 -18.00 -1.08 -11.06
N ALA A 160 -19.12 -0.89 -11.74
CA ALA A 160 -19.60 0.44 -12.12
C ALA A 160 -19.86 1.32 -10.88
N ILE A 161 -20.45 0.76 -9.82
CA ILE A 161 -20.69 1.47 -8.56
C ILE A 161 -19.36 1.91 -7.93
N ILE A 162 -18.38 1.00 -7.82
CA ILE A 162 -17.05 1.32 -7.27
C ILE A 162 -16.38 2.44 -8.06
N LEU A 163 -16.33 2.34 -9.38
CA LEU A 163 -15.66 3.33 -10.22
C LEU A 163 -16.31 4.71 -10.09
N VAL A 164 -17.64 4.79 -10.04
CA VAL A 164 -18.35 6.06 -9.82
C VAL A 164 -18.03 6.63 -8.44
N LEU A 165 -18.03 5.80 -7.40
CA LEU A 165 -17.69 6.24 -6.04
C LEU A 165 -16.25 6.75 -5.95
N GLU A 166 -15.27 6.04 -6.55
CA GLU A 166 -13.87 6.45 -6.59
C GLU A 166 -13.68 7.80 -7.28
N VAL A 167 -14.34 8.00 -8.44
CA VAL A 167 -14.30 9.28 -9.17
C VAL A 167 -14.93 10.41 -8.34
N VAL A 168 -16.06 10.14 -7.68
CA VAL A 168 -16.72 11.13 -6.80
C VAL A 168 -15.82 11.51 -5.63
N ILE A 169 -15.19 10.54 -4.97
CA ILE A 169 -14.25 10.79 -3.86
C ILE A 169 -13.03 11.57 -4.35
N ALA A 170 -12.48 11.25 -5.53
CA ALA A 170 -11.36 11.97 -6.11
C ALA A 170 -11.65 13.47 -6.37
N ILE A 171 -12.91 13.84 -6.60
CA ILE A 171 -13.32 15.25 -6.76
C ILE A 171 -13.22 16.04 -5.43
N TYR A 172 -13.35 15.39 -4.27
CA TYR A 172 -13.31 16.05 -2.95
C TYR A 172 -11.89 16.36 -2.42
N GLY A 173 -10.84 16.12 -3.22
CA GLY A 173 -9.47 16.64 -3.01
C GLY A 173 -8.60 15.94 -1.96
N HIS A 174 -7.30 16.27 -1.96
CA HIS A 174 -6.22 15.68 -1.15
C HIS A 174 -6.46 15.71 0.38
N ALA A 175 -6.94 16.82 0.94
CA ALA A 175 -7.20 16.92 2.39
C ALA A 175 -8.21 15.88 2.90
N THR A 176 -9.27 15.64 2.14
CA THR A 176 -10.31 14.65 2.47
C THR A 176 -9.77 13.22 2.38
N ILE A 177 -8.95 12.96 1.37
CA ILE A 177 -8.28 11.67 1.17
C ILE A 177 -7.33 11.38 2.33
N ILE A 178 -6.44 12.31 2.70
CA ILE A 178 -5.48 12.13 3.81
C ILE A 178 -6.20 11.86 5.13
N PHE A 179 -7.31 12.56 5.38
CA PHE A 179 -8.11 12.32 6.57
C PHE A 179 -8.66 10.89 6.58
N MET A 180 -9.36 10.46 5.53
CA MET A 180 -9.92 9.11 5.45
C MET A 180 -8.83 8.03 5.49
N GLU A 181 -7.73 8.23 4.76
CA GLU A 181 -6.59 7.33 4.70
C GLU A 181 -5.96 7.13 6.08
N SER A 182 -5.86 8.18 6.89
CA SER A 182 -5.32 8.07 8.25
C SER A 182 -6.17 7.15 9.15
N TYR A 183 -7.51 7.19 9.03
CA TYR A 183 -8.38 6.27 9.76
C TYR A 183 -8.30 4.84 9.22
N ILE A 184 -8.31 4.68 7.90
CA ILE A 184 -8.22 3.38 7.24
C ILE A 184 -6.87 2.71 7.55
N ALA A 185 -5.77 3.46 7.56
CA ALA A 185 -4.45 2.96 7.90
C ALA A 185 -4.38 2.43 9.34
N ILE A 186 -4.97 3.14 10.31
CA ILE A 186 -5.05 2.68 11.70
C ILE A 186 -5.92 1.41 11.79
N LEU A 187 -7.07 1.42 11.11
CA LEU A 187 -7.97 0.26 11.06
C LEU A 187 -7.25 -0.97 10.49
N LEU A 188 -6.57 -0.83 9.34
CA LEU A 188 -5.79 -1.89 8.70
C LEU A 188 -4.64 -2.38 9.59
N ALA A 189 -3.94 -1.47 10.27
CA ALA A 189 -2.88 -1.84 11.21
C ALA A 189 -3.42 -2.70 12.37
N VAL A 190 -4.56 -2.33 12.95
CA VAL A 190 -5.21 -3.11 14.00
C VAL A 190 -5.67 -4.47 13.47
N ILE A 191 -6.30 -4.48 12.29
CA ILE A 191 -6.76 -5.69 11.61
C ILE A 191 -5.59 -6.65 11.38
N PHE A 192 -4.46 -6.19 10.85
CA PHE A 192 -3.28 -7.04 10.62
C PHE A 192 -2.57 -7.45 11.91
N ALA A 193 -2.57 -6.61 12.95
CA ALA A 193 -2.05 -7.02 14.26
C ALA A 193 -2.87 -8.17 14.85
N VAL A 194 -4.20 -8.12 14.72
CA VAL A 194 -5.08 -9.21 15.16
C VAL A 194 -4.88 -10.46 14.30
N LEU A 195 -4.73 -10.30 12.98
CA LEU A 195 -4.38 -11.42 12.09
C LEU A 195 -3.07 -12.09 12.51
N ALA A 196 -2.03 -11.30 12.75
CA ALA A 196 -0.74 -11.79 13.21
C ALA A 196 -0.87 -12.57 14.52
N TYR A 197 -1.67 -12.06 15.47
CA TYR A 197 -1.96 -12.75 16.73
C TYR A 197 -2.59 -14.14 16.50
N PHE A 198 -3.64 -14.24 15.67
CA PHE A 198 -4.28 -15.52 15.37
C PHE A 198 -3.37 -16.48 14.62
N VAL A 199 -2.59 -16.00 13.65
CA VAL A 199 -1.65 -16.81 12.88
C VAL A 199 -0.56 -17.36 13.80
N ILE A 200 0.02 -16.54 14.68
CA ILE A 200 1.09 -16.98 15.59
C ILE A 200 0.57 -18.04 16.58
N LEU A 201 -0.63 -17.86 17.13
CA LEU A 201 -1.22 -18.83 18.07
C LEU A 201 -1.76 -20.10 17.40
N GLY A 202 -2.29 -19.98 16.20
CA GLY A 202 -2.85 -21.08 15.43
C GLY A 202 -1.82 -21.91 14.68
N MET A 203 -0.56 -21.49 14.63
CA MET A 203 0.49 -22.16 13.86
C MET A 203 0.98 -23.43 14.54
N PRO A 204 0.71 -24.63 13.99
CA PRO A 204 1.26 -25.83 14.55
C PRO A 204 2.76 -25.87 14.25
N VAL A 205 3.57 -26.19 15.27
CA VAL A 205 5.03 -26.28 15.16
C VAL A 205 5.46 -27.19 14.00
N GLY A 206 4.68 -28.23 13.70
CA GLY A 206 4.91 -29.13 12.57
C GLY A 206 4.95 -28.45 11.20
N HIS A 207 4.12 -27.42 10.96
CA HIS A 207 4.14 -26.67 9.70
C HIS A 207 5.41 -25.83 9.55
N ILE A 208 5.86 -25.21 10.64
CA ILE A 208 7.12 -24.44 10.66
C ILE A 208 8.30 -25.37 10.39
N VAL A 209 8.35 -26.50 11.08
CA VAL A 209 9.44 -27.48 10.93
C VAL A 209 9.45 -28.07 9.52
N ALA A 210 8.29 -28.44 8.96
CA ALA A 210 8.18 -28.93 7.59
C ALA A 210 8.66 -27.90 6.57
N GLN A 211 8.24 -26.63 6.71
CA GLN A 211 8.70 -25.56 5.82
C GLN A 211 10.20 -25.26 6.00
N GLN A 212 10.78 -25.51 7.16
CA GLN A 212 12.21 -25.27 7.38
C GLN A 212 13.10 -26.34 6.70
N GLN A 213 12.57 -27.51 6.37
CA GLN A 213 13.32 -28.61 5.73
C GLN A 213 13.61 -28.38 4.24
N THR A 214 13.09 -27.30 3.64
CA THR A 214 13.35 -27.01 2.22
C THR A 214 14.82 -26.68 1.98
N VAL A 215 15.41 -27.32 0.96
CA VAL A 215 16.82 -27.11 0.60
C VAL A 215 17.00 -25.71 0.00
N PHE A 216 18.05 -25.03 0.44
CA PHE A 216 18.37 -23.70 -0.07
C PHE A 216 18.71 -23.74 -1.57
N SER A 217 18.08 -22.84 -2.34
CA SER A 217 18.37 -22.59 -3.74
C SER A 217 18.62 -21.10 -3.94
N MET A 218 19.81 -20.74 -4.43
CA MET A 218 20.18 -19.35 -4.69
C MET A 218 19.25 -18.72 -5.75
N VAL A 219 18.81 -19.50 -6.73
CA VAL A 219 17.90 -19.02 -7.79
C VAL A 219 16.55 -18.65 -7.18
N HIS A 220 15.97 -19.53 -6.38
CA HIS A 220 14.69 -19.26 -5.71
C HIS A 220 14.79 -18.07 -4.76
N TRP A 221 15.91 -17.97 -4.04
CA TRP A 221 16.16 -16.86 -3.12
C TRP A 221 16.26 -15.52 -3.87
N LEU A 222 16.98 -15.47 -4.99
CA LEU A 222 17.06 -14.27 -5.83
C LEU A 222 15.71 -13.89 -6.45
N SER A 223 14.91 -14.86 -6.86
CA SER A 223 13.56 -14.61 -7.38
C SER A 223 12.65 -13.99 -6.32
N ALA A 224 12.64 -14.55 -5.11
CA ALA A 224 11.90 -13.99 -3.98
C ALA A 224 12.40 -12.61 -3.56
N MET A 225 13.72 -12.43 -3.48
CA MET A 225 14.33 -11.14 -3.15
C MET A 225 13.96 -10.09 -4.21
N SER A 226 13.92 -10.47 -5.48
CA SER A 226 13.52 -9.58 -6.58
C SER A 226 12.05 -9.17 -6.47
N LEU A 227 11.17 -10.11 -6.08
CA LEU A 227 9.77 -9.81 -5.83
C LEU A 227 9.61 -8.82 -4.67
N ALA A 228 10.25 -9.08 -3.53
CA ALA A 228 10.24 -8.17 -2.37
C ALA A 228 10.84 -6.79 -2.72
N PHE A 229 11.94 -6.76 -3.48
CA PHE A 229 12.56 -5.51 -3.93
C PHE A 229 11.66 -4.69 -4.85
N SER A 230 10.88 -5.34 -5.72
CA SER A 230 10.04 -4.66 -6.70
C SER A 230 8.96 -3.77 -6.05
N PHE A 231 8.44 -4.17 -4.89
CA PHE A 231 7.33 -3.50 -4.25
C PHE A 231 7.70 -2.09 -3.77
N PRO A 232 8.71 -1.87 -2.89
CA PRO A 232 9.10 -0.52 -2.49
C PRO A 232 9.56 0.32 -3.68
N VAL A 233 10.28 -0.26 -4.65
CA VAL A 233 10.77 0.50 -5.81
C VAL A 233 9.62 1.07 -6.64
N GLY A 234 8.50 0.36 -6.74
CA GLY A 234 7.29 0.86 -7.40
C GLY A 234 6.76 2.18 -6.83
N TRP A 235 7.01 2.44 -5.54
CA TRP A 235 6.62 3.69 -4.86
C TRP A 235 7.58 4.85 -5.07
N SER A 236 8.78 4.61 -5.60
CA SER A 236 9.80 5.65 -5.77
C SER A 236 9.34 6.82 -6.64
N ASN A 237 8.45 6.57 -7.60
CA ASN A 237 7.94 7.57 -8.53
C ASN A 237 6.96 8.56 -7.88
N TYR A 238 6.30 8.16 -6.79
CA TYR A 238 5.36 8.99 -6.03
C TYR A 238 6.00 9.56 -4.76
N ALA A 239 7.25 9.19 -4.47
CA ALA A 239 7.85 9.42 -3.17
C ALA A 239 7.97 10.92 -2.80
N SER A 240 8.25 11.77 -3.78
CA SER A 240 8.30 13.22 -3.59
C SER A 240 6.92 13.86 -3.43
N ASP A 241 5.86 13.23 -3.92
CA ASP A 241 4.49 13.75 -3.82
C ASP A 241 4.04 13.76 -2.37
N TYR A 242 4.43 12.72 -1.62
CA TYR A 242 4.20 12.60 -0.19
C TYR A 242 5.08 13.50 0.68
N SER A 243 6.19 14.01 0.14
CA SER A 243 7.13 14.86 0.88
C SER A 243 7.14 16.33 0.45
N ARG A 244 6.41 16.72 -0.60
CA ARG A 244 6.40 18.09 -1.18
C ARG A 244 5.89 19.18 -0.23
N TYR A 245 5.06 18.81 0.74
CA TYR A 245 4.54 19.72 1.77
C TYR A 245 5.49 19.90 2.96
N PHE A 246 6.59 19.14 3.06
CA PHE A 246 7.50 19.26 4.20
C PHE A 246 8.46 20.45 4.06
N PRO A 247 8.92 21.04 5.17
CA PRO A 247 9.81 22.20 5.14
C PRO A 247 11.13 21.88 4.43
N GLU A 248 11.61 22.81 3.60
CA GLU A 248 12.91 22.70 2.92
C GLU A 248 14.08 22.67 3.91
N THR A 249 13.89 23.26 5.10
CA THR A 249 14.84 23.26 6.21
C THR A 249 14.99 21.89 6.88
N LEU A 250 14.10 20.93 6.58
CA LEU A 250 14.17 19.58 7.12
C LEU A 250 15.38 18.85 6.52
N SER A 251 16.24 18.30 7.40
CA SER A 251 17.45 17.60 6.97
C SER A 251 17.12 16.47 5.99
N TRP A 252 17.79 16.45 4.84
CA TRP A 252 17.64 15.42 3.83
C TRP A 252 17.85 14.00 4.38
N LYS A 253 18.75 13.82 5.36
CA LYS A 253 18.98 12.53 6.03
C LYS A 253 17.75 12.07 6.80
N LYS A 254 17.09 13.00 7.49
CA LYS A 254 15.87 12.71 8.25
C LYS A 254 14.72 12.36 7.32
N VAL A 255 14.59 13.06 6.19
CA VAL A 255 13.58 12.76 5.15
C VAL A 255 13.80 11.36 4.58
N ALA A 256 15.03 11.06 4.15
CA ALA A 256 15.35 9.76 3.56
C ALA A 256 15.18 8.60 4.55
N LEU A 257 15.64 8.79 5.79
CA LEU A 257 15.53 7.77 6.83
C LEU A 257 14.07 7.58 7.27
N ALA A 258 13.29 8.65 7.43
CA ALA A 258 11.89 8.55 7.80
C ALA A 258 11.06 7.82 6.73
N ALA A 259 11.21 8.21 5.46
CA ALA A 259 10.49 7.58 4.37
C ALA A 259 10.93 6.13 4.16
N GLY A 260 12.24 5.88 4.10
CA GLY A 260 12.80 4.55 3.90
C GLY A 260 12.47 3.60 5.06
N LEU A 261 12.64 4.01 6.32
CA LEU A 261 12.30 3.17 7.47
C LEU A 261 10.80 2.98 7.63
N GLY A 262 9.99 4.01 7.38
CA GLY A 262 8.54 3.90 7.48
C GLY A 262 8.00 2.86 6.50
N GLN A 263 8.48 2.94 5.25
CA GLN A 263 8.18 1.96 4.22
C GLN A 263 8.68 0.57 4.63
N PHE A 264 9.96 0.45 5.01
CA PHE A 264 10.59 -0.82 5.38
C PHE A 264 9.86 -1.56 6.50
N VAL A 265 9.48 -0.86 7.56
CA VAL A 265 8.77 -1.45 8.70
C VAL A 265 7.41 -2.00 8.26
N ALA A 266 6.65 -1.23 7.48
CA ALA A 266 5.34 -1.69 7.01
C ALA A 266 5.47 -2.92 6.09
N VAL A 267 6.35 -2.85 5.09
CA VAL A 267 6.45 -3.93 4.10
C VAL A 267 7.00 -5.22 4.69
N VAL A 268 8.04 -5.15 5.52
CA VAL A 268 8.63 -6.34 6.14
C VAL A 268 7.63 -7.03 7.06
N LEU A 269 6.92 -6.28 7.91
CA LEU A 269 5.94 -6.87 8.82
C LEU A 269 4.77 -7.52 8.07
N CYS A 270 4.25 -6.85 7.05
CA CYS A 270 3.14 -7.36 6.25
C CYS A 270 3.56 -8.56 5.38
N GLU A 271 4.74 -8.53 4.76
CA GLU A 271 5.22 -9.66 3.94
C GLU A 271 5.54 -10.89 4.79
N ILE A 272 6.18 -10.72 5.96
CA ILE A 272 6.40 -11.83 6.89
C ILE A 272 5.06 -12.43 7.33
N LEU A 273 4.07 -11.59 7.66
CA LEU A 273 2.72 -12.05 7.97
C LEU A 273 2.13 -12.86 6.79
N GLY A 274 2.33 -12.39 5.56
CA GLY A 274 1.95 -13.10 4.33
C GLY A 274 2.57 -14.48 4.20
N VAL A 275 3.87 -14.61 4.45
CA VAL A 275 4.59 -15.90 4.46
C VAL A 275 3.98 -16.83 5.50
N LEU A 276 3.75 -16.34 6.72
CA LEU A 276 3.18 -17.13 7.81
C LEU A 276 1.76 -17.61 7.49
N VAL A 277 0.94 -16.75 6.88
CA VAL A 277 -0.39 -17.11 6.39
C VAL A 277 -0.30 -18.19 5.30
N ALA A 278 0.61 -18.05 4.34
CA ALA A 278 0.80 -19.03 3.28
C ALA A 278 1.25 -20.42 3.81
N ILE A 279 2.09 -20.46 4.84
CA ILE A 279 2.47 -21.71 5.53
C ILE A 279 1.24 -22.37 6.17
N LEU A 280 0.39 -21.57 6.82
CA LEU A 280 -0.80 -22.05 7.51
C LEU A 280 -1.81 -22.68 6.55
N VAL A 281 -1.91 -22.20 5.31
CA VAL A 281 -2.80 -22.77 4.27
C VAL A 281 -2.17 -23.81 3.35
N GLY A 282 -0.97 -24.29 3.66
CA GLY A 282 -0.38 -25.43 2.95
C GLY A 282 0.64 -25.07 1.88
N GLY A 283 1.35 -23.95 2.01
CA GLY A 283 2.62 -23.73 1.30
C GLY A 283 2.53 -22.87 0.04
N GLY A 284 1.42 -22.19 -0.21
CA GLY A 284 1.31 -21.22 -1.31
C GLY A 284 -0.08 -20.65 -1.48
N LEU A 285 -0.15 -19.40 -1.96
CA LEU A 285 -1.43 -18.78 -2.34
C LEU A 285 -1.81 -19.20 -3.77
N SER A 286 -3.08 -19.57 -3.97
CA SER A 286 -3.63 -19.96 -5.28
C SER A 286 -3.86 -18.77 -6.22
N ALA A 287 -4.44 -19.05 -7.40
CA ALA A 287 -4.83 -18.04 -8.40
C ALA A 287 -5.74 -16.92 -7.87
N ASN A 288 -6.49 -17.14 -6.78
CA ASN A 288 -7.20 -16.06 -6.07
C ASN A 288 -6.70 -15.96 -4.61
N PRO A 289 -5.58 -15.26 -4.37
CA PRO A 289 -5.01 -15.10 -3.03
C PRO A 289 -5.96 -14.37 -2.09
N VAL A 290 -6.78 -13.44 -2.61
CA VAL A 290 -7.71 -12.65 -1.78
C VAL A 290 -8.88 -13.50 -1.29
N ALA A 291 -9.44 -14.36 -2.14
CA ALA A 291 -10.46 -15.31 -1.72
C ALA A 291 -9.92 -16.31 -0.69
N GLN A 292 -8.67 -16.76 -0.83
CA GLN A 292 -8.03 -17.63 0.17
C GLN A 292 -7.78 -16.91 1.48
N LEU A 293 -7.24 -15.70 1.46
CA LEU A 293 -7.11 -14.86 2.66
C LEU A 293 -8.49 -14.71 3.33
N ALA A 294 -9.54 -14.36 2.58
CA ALA A 294 -10.89 -14.21 3.12
C ALA A 294 -11.44 -15.48 3.82
N ASN A 295 -10.96 -16.69 3.47
CA ASN A 295 -11.38 -17.94 4.10
C ASN A 295 -10.60 -18.26 5.40
N ILE A 296 -9.41 -17.69 5.59
CA ILE A 296 -8.56 -17.87 6.78
C ILE A 296 -8.92 -16.83 7.84
N LEU A 297 -9.42 -15.68 7.39
CA LEU A 297 -9.76 -14.55 8.21
C LEU A 297 -11.04 -14.83 9.00
N PRO A 298 -11.09 -14.55 10.32
CA PRO A 298 -12.30 -14.71 11.11
C PRO A 298 -13.50 -14.01 10.46
N VAL A 299 -14.71 -14.54 10.63
CA VAL A 299 -15.93 -13.98 9.98
C VAL A 299 -16.13 -12.48 10.30
N TRP A 300 -15.71 -12.03 11.49
CA TRP A 300 -15.72 -10.61 11.87
C TRP A 300 -14.68 -9.76 11.10
N PHE A 301 -13.59 -10.36 10.63
CA PHE A 301 -12.54 -9.71 9.83
C PHE A 301 -13.01 -9.48 8.39
N VAL A 302 -13.68 -10.47 7.81
CA VAL A 302 -14.37 -10.31 6.52
C VAL A 302 -15.47 -9.24 6.65
N ALA A 303 -16.25 -9.29 7.73
CA ALA A 303 -17.26 -8.28 8.06
C ALA A 303 -16.71 -6.85 8.26
N CYS A 304 -15.48 -6.68 8.75
CA CYS A 304 -14.86 -5.35 8.84
C CYS A 304 -14.37 -4.82 7.49
N LEU A 305 -13.93 -5.70 6.57
CA LEU A 305 -13.54 -5.33 5.20
C LEU A 305 -14.74 -5.15 4.26
N SER A 306 -15.84 -5.89 4.49
CA SER A 306 -17.06 -5.82 3.68
C SER A 306 -18.20 -5.05 4.33
N GLY A 307 -18.05 -4.55 5.56
CA GLY A 307 -19.13 -3.91 6.29
C GLY A 307 -20.23 -4.90 6.71
N CYS A 308 -20.15 -5.34 7.98
CA CYS A 308 -21.20 -5.88 8.86
C CYS A 308 -21.33 -7.40 9.10
N TYR A 309 -21.94 -7.64 10.29
CA TYR A 309 -21.88 -8.72 11.31
C TYR A 309 -22.12 -10.20 10.89
N PRO A 310 -21.80 -11.19 11.76
CA PRO A 310 -21.81 -12.61 11.47
C PRO A 310 -23.20 -13.25 11.66
N HIS A 311 -23.49 -14.26 10.84
CA HIS A 311 -24.48 -15.29 11.15
C HIS A 311 -23.74 -16.61 11.40
N PRO A 312 -24.07 -17.38 12.47
CA PRO A 312 -23.40 -18.64 12.78
C PRO A 312 -23.95 -19.80 11.92
N LEU A 313 -23.22 -20.93 11.93
CA LEU A 313 -23.46 -22.25 11.31
C LEU A 313 -22.76 -22.37 9.93
N ASN A 314 -21.69 -23.14 9.73
CA ASN A 314 -21.57 -24.55 10.09
C ASN A 314 -20.10 -24.94 10.31
N VAL A 315 -19.78 -25.37 11.54
CA VAL A 315 -18.60 -26.18 11.84
C VAL A 315 -19.04 -27.63 11.64
N GLY A 316 -18.49 -28.32 10.65
CA GLY A 316 -18.69 -29.76 10.47
C GLY A 316 -19.26 -30.16 9.11
N CYS A 317 -18.38 -30.66 8.25
CA CYS A 317 -18.46 -32.04 7.75
C CYS A 317 -17.20 -32.33 6.94
N VAL A 318 -16.33 -33.13 7.56
CA VAL A 318 -15.35 -33.95 6.86
C VAL A 318 -16.12 -34.82 5.86
N HIS A 319 -15.82 -34.69 4.58
CA HIS A 319 -16.10 -35.72 3.59
C HIS A 319 -14.78 -36.06 2.90
N SER A 320 -14.18 -37.18 3.32
CA SER A 320 -13.45 -38.05 2.40
C SER A 320 -14.40 -38.44 1.27
N PRO A 321 -13.87 -38.66 0.06
CA PRO A 321 -14.06 -39.98 -0.49
C PRO A 321 -12.78 -40.57 -1.10
N GLU A 322 -12.85 -41.89 -1.12
CA GLU A 322 -12.03 -42.91 -1.79
C GLU A 322 -11.53 -42.54 -3.19
#